data_AF-A0A315X6P8-F1
#
_entry.id   AF-A0A315X6P8-F1
#
_cell.length_a   1.000
_cell.length_b   1.000
_cell.length_c   1.000
_cell.angle_alpha   90.00
_cell.angle_beta   90.00
_cell.angle_gamma   90.00
#
_symmetry.space_group_name_H-M   'P 1'
#
loop_
_entity.id
_entity.type
_entity.pdbx_description
1 polymer ?
#
loop_
_entity_poly.entity_id
_entity_poly.type
_entity_poly.pdbx_seq_one_letter_code
_entity_poly.pdbx_strand_id
1 'polypeptide(L)'
;MYRYTIANGEARDPLTRRTAWFIEGDLDLPAMQDAAGALAGKHDFVAVSGPLEPGRTSVRTVFAAGWRSEGCTFLFDIEADAFLPQMVRRITGELVRVGRHATKVEEFVRLLGQAQPGSMAYVAPAHGLCLERVWYDEGYVA
;
A
#
# COMPACT_ATOMS: atom_id res chain seq x y z
N MET A 1 1.97 6.81 -9.85
CA MET A 1 2.34 6.84 -8.42
C MET A 1 1.12 7.19 -7.57
N TYR A 2 0.84 6.38 -6.56
CA TYR A 2 -0.15 6.67 -5.53
C TYR A 2 0.55 6.97 -4.21
N ARG A 3 -0.09 7.79 -3.38
CA ARG A 3 0.25 7.99 -1.97
C ARG A 3 -0.90 7.56 -1.08
N TYR A 4 -0.59 6.87 0.00
CA TYR A 4 -1.52 6.64 1.09
C TYR A 4 -1.06 7.39 2.34
N THR A 5 -1.96 8.16 2.95
CA THR A 5 -1.66 9.00 4.12
C THR A 5 -2.29 8.40 5.39
N ILE A 6 -1.46 8.21 6.42
CA ILE A 6 -1.85 7.79 7.77
C ILE A 6 -1.54 8.93 8.74
N ALA A 7 -2.51 9.32 9.54
CA ALA A 7 -2.30 10.18 10.70
C ALA A 7 -2.20 9.28 11.93
N ASN A 8 -1.02 9.21 12.53
CA ASN A 8 -0.71 8.32 13.64
C ASN A 8 -0.44 9.08 14.94
N GLY A 9 -1.21 8.79 15.98
CA GLY A 9 -1.05 9.42 17.29
C GLY A 9 -2.28 9.25 18.18
N GLU A 10 -2.28 9.90 19.33
CA GLU A 10 -3.31 9.74 20.37
C GLU A 10 -4.64 10.44 20.03
N ALA A 11 -4.60 11.52 19.25
CA ALA A 11 -5.77 12.33 18.95
C ALA A 11 -5.98 12.52 17.45
N ARG A 12 -7.22 12.33 17.01
CA ARG A 12 -7.62 12.59 15.62
C ARG A 12 -7.67 14.10 15.36
N ASP A 13 -6.93 14.56 14.37
CA ASP A 13 -7.07 15.90 13.83
C ASP A 13 -8.33 16.00 12.93
N PRO A 14 -9.31 16.88 13.25
CA PRO A 14 -10.49 17.08 12.44
C PRO A 14 -10.21 17.58 11.01
N LEU A 15 -9.07 18.24 10.76
CA LEU A 15 -8.71 18.79 9.45
C LEU A 15 -8.31 17.71 8.45
N THR A 16 -7.65 16.65 8.92
CA THR A 16 -7.16 15.54 8.08
C THR A 16 -8.15 14.36 8.01
N ARG A 17 -9.29 14.43 8.72
CA ARG A 17 -10.28 13.33 8.84
C ARG A 17 -10.80 12.76 7.52
N ARG A 18 -10.72 13.53 6.42
CA ARG A 18 -11.20 13.14 5.08
C ARG A 18 -10.07 12.80 4.11
N THR A 19 -8.82 12.93 4.52
CA THR A 19 -7.64 12.82 3.65
C THR A 19 -6.56 11.91 4.23
N ALA A 20 -6.68 11.50 5.49
CA ALA A 20 -5.76 10.61 6.16
C ALA A 20 -6.50 9.55 6.97
N TRP A 21 -6.00 8.31 6.94
CA TRP A 21 -6.47 7.26 7.83
C TRP A 21 -5.89 7.49 9.22
N PHE A 22 -6.75 7.90 10.15
CA PHE A 22 -6.35 8.01 11.55
C PHE A 22 -6.16 6.63 12.20
N ILE A 23 -5.02 6.44 12.85
CA ILE A 23 -4.64 5.23 13.56
C ILE A 23 -4.09 5.60 14.93
N GLU A 24 -4.73 5.11 15.99
CA GLU A 24 -4.39 5.40 17.40
C GLU A 24 -3.31 4.48 17.96
N GLY A 25 -2.32 5.03 18.67
CA GLY A 25 -1.19 4.28 19.24
C GLY A 25 -0.11 3.91 18.23
N ASP A 26 0.96 3.30 18.71
CA ASP A 26 2.21 3.18 17.93
C ASP A 26 2.11 2.22 16.72
N LEU A 27 2.89 2.56 15.70
CA LEU A 27 3.19 1.73 14.54
C LEU A 27 4.70 1.64 14.38
N ASP A 28 5.22 0.41 14.24
CA ASP A 28 6.62 0.17 13.93
C ASP A 28 6.90 0.52 12.45
N LEU A 29 7.27 1.79 12.24
CA LEU A 29 7.62 2.32 10.92
C LEU A 29 8.83 1.58 10.29
N PRO A 30 9.92 1.27 11.01
CA PRO A 30 10.98 0.41 10.49
C PRO A 30 10.48 -0.95 9.95
N ALA A 31 9.65 -1.67 10.69
CA ALA A 31 9.11 -2.96 10.23
C ALA A 31 8.21 -2.78 8.99
N MET A 32 7.40 -1.71 8.96
CA MET A 32 6.60 -1.35 7.79
C MET A 32 7.46 -1.02 6.56
N GLN A 33 8.59 -0.34 6.78
CA GLN A 33 9.57 0.01 5.74
C GLN A 33 10.26 -1.23 5.18
N ASP A 34 10.68 -2.16 6.03
CA ASP A 34 11.32 -3.41 5.62
C ASP A 34 10.37 -4.27 4.77
N ALA A 35 9.11 -4.41 5.21
CA ALA A 35 8.10 -5.13 4.44
C ALA A 35 7.79 -4.43 3.10
N ALA A 36 7.68 -3.09 3.07
CA ALA A 36 7.46 -2.34 1.85
C ALA A 36 8.60 -2.51 0.83
N GLY A 37 9.84 -2.69 1.29
CA GLY A 37 11.00 -2.92 0.42
C GLY A 37 10.87 -4.16 -0.47
N ALA A 38 10.12 -5.17 -0.04
CA ALA A 38 9.90 -6.40 -0.82
C ALA A 38 8.94 -6.21 -2.00
N LEU A 39 8.19 -5.09 -2.06
CA LEU A 39 7.21 -4.85 -3.10
C LEU A 39 7.84 -4.52 -4.45
N ALA A 40 9.05 -3.93 -4.46
CA ALA A 40 9.72 -3.52 -5.69
C ALA A 40 10.05 -4.73 -6.58
N GLY A 41 9.92 -4.55 -7.90
CA GLY A 41 10.10 -5.60 -8.89
C GLY A 41 8.79 -6.13 -9.47
N LYS A 42 8.91 -7.22 -10.23
CA LYS A 42 7.79 -7.87 -10.94
C LYS A 42 7.28 -9.05 -10.11
N HIS A 43 6.04 -8.96 -9.65
CA HIS A 43 5.42 -9.97 -8.78
C HIS A 43 4.02 -10.33 -9.27
N ASP A 44 3.56 -11.52 -8.88
CA ASP A 44 2.15 -11.86 -8.96
C ASP A 44 1.41 -11.33 -7.72
N PHE A 45 0.67 -10.23 -7.89
CA PHE A 45 -0.07 -9.58 -6.81
C PHE A 45 -1.45 -10.22 -6.54
N VAL A 46 -1.59 -11.51 -6.79
CA VAL A 46 -2.84 -12.25 -6.56
C VAL A 46 -3.33 -12.13 -5.11
N ALA A 47 -2.40 -12.05 -4.14
CA ALA A 47 -2.66 -11.87 -2.71
C ALA A 47 -3.56 -10.67 -2.39
N VAL A 48 -3.40 -9.61 -3.19
CA VAL A 48 -4.08 -8.31 -3.06
C VAL A 48 -5.07 -8.06 -4.20
N SER A 49 -5.39 -9.10 -4.97
CA SER A 49 -6.39 -9.04 -6.03
C SER A 49 -7.79 -9.37 -5.51
N GLY A 50 -8.80 -8.70 -6.04
CA GLY A 50 -10.16 -9.24 -6.06
C GLY A 50 -10.31 -10.27 -7.19
N PRO A 51 -11.53 -10.80 -7.43
CA PRO A 51 -11.79 -11.64 -8.60
C PRO A 51 -11.34 -10.94 -9.88
N LEU A 52 -10.54 -11.64 -10.70
CA LEU A 52 -10.08 -11.16 -11.99
C LEU A 52 -11.01 -11.67 -13.10
N GLU A 53 -11.27 -10.83 -14.10
CA GLU A 53 -11.96 -11.25 -15.31
C GLU A 53 -11.10 -12.26 -16.10
N PRO A 54 -11.72 -13.18 -16.87
CA PRO A 54 -10.99 -14.10 -17.73
C PRO A 54 -10.02 -13.38 -18.66
N GLY A 55 -8.77 -13.87 -18.73
CA GLY A 55 -7.71 -13.30 -19.56
C GLY A 55 -6.95 -12.11 -18.94
N ARG A 56 -7.33 -11.65 -17.74
CA ARG A 56 -6.56 -10.65 -16.98
C ARG A 56 -5.49 -11.34 -16.13
N THR A 57 -4.38 -10.63 -15.90
CA THR A 57 -3.29 -11.08 -15.01
C THR A 57 -3.17 -10.18 -13.77
N SER A 58 -2.82 -10.78 -12.63
CA SER A 58 -2.42 -10.10 -11.39
C SER A 58 -0.94 -9.69 -11.36
N VAL A 59 -0.17 -10.05 -12.39
CA VAL A 59 1.25 -9.69 -12.46
C VAL A 59 1.42 -8.20 -12.70
N ARG A 60 2.16 -7.50 -11.83
CA ARG A 60 2.50 -6.07 -11.95
C ARG A 60 3.97 -5.84 -11.66
N THR A 61 4.47 -4.71 -12.15
CA THR A 61 5.83 -4.24 -11.90
C THR A 61 5.77 -3.01 -11.03
N VAL A 62 6.19 -3.13 -9.78
CA VAL A 62 6.35 -1.99 -8.87
C VAL A 62 7.77 -1.46 -9.05
N PHE A 63 7.89 -0.18 -9.42
CA PHE A 63 9.18 0.48 -9.60
C PHE A 63 9.77 0.93 -8.26
N ALA A 64 8.92 1.43 -7.36
CA ALA A 64 9.32 1.86 -6.03
C ALA A 64 8.15 1.76 -5.05
N ALA A 65 8.44 1.41 -3.80
CA ALA A 65 7.49 1.44 -2.70
C ALA A 65 8.24 1.78 -1.40
N GLY A 66 7.66 2.63 -0.56
CA GLY A 66 8.29 3.00 0.70
C GLY A 66 7.48 3.98 1.53
N TRP A 67 7.91 4.12 2.78
CA TRP A 67 7.32 5.02 3.75
C TRP A 67 8.19 6.26 3.96
N ARG A 68 7.53 7.37 4.24
CA ARG A 68 8.13 8.60 4.75
C ARG A 68 7.36 9.05 5.99
N SER A 69 8.04 9.67 6.92
CA SER A 69 7.43 10.22 8.13
C SER A 69 7.62 11.74 8.18
N GLU A 70 6.52 12.43 8.45
CA GLU A 70 6.44 13.87 8.67
C GLU A 70 5.76 14.10 10.03
N GLY A 71 6.57 13.97 11.10
CA GLY A 71 6.07 13.99 12.48
C GLY A 71 5.14 12.82 12.76
N CYS A 72 3.86 13.11 13.02
CA CYS A 72 2.81 12.13 13.28
C CYS A 72 2.10 11.66 11.99
N THR A 73 2.60 12.03 10.80
CA THR A 73 1.99 11.65 9.52
C THR A 73 2.91 10.68 8.79
N PHE A 74 2.40 9.50 8.43
CA PHE A 74 3.12 8.52 7.64
C PHE A 74 2.56 8.47 6.22
N LEU A 75 3.47 8.58 5.25
CA LEU A 75 3.16 8.61 3.82
C LEU A 75 3.72 7.36 3.18
N PHE A 76 2.84 6.49 2.68
CA PHE A 76 3.23 5.35 1.85
C PHE A 76 3.13 5.72 0.39
N ASP A 77 4.26 5.78 -0.29
CA ASP A 77 4.33 6.02 -1.72
C ASP A 77 4.56 4.70 -2.45
N ILE A 78 3.79 4.47 -3.53
CA ILE A 78 3.98 3.32 -4.42
C ILE A 78 3.85 3.73 -5.88
N GLU A 79 4.81 3.27 -6.68
CA GLU A 79 4.91 3.53 -8.10
C GLU A 79 5.00 2.20 -8.86
N ALA A 80 4.18 2.05 -9.90
CA ALA A 80 4.07 0.81 -10.67
C ALA A 80 3.61 1.08 -12.09
N ASP A 81 3.77 0.08 -12.96
CA ASP A 81 3.26 0.07 -14.34
C ASP A 81 1.72 0.16 -14.38
N ALA A 82 1.04 -0.56 -13.49
CA ALA A 82 -0.39 -0.52 -13.28
C ALA A 82 -0.75 -1.05 -11.89
N PHE A 83 -1.99 -0.79 -11.45
CA PHE A 83 -2.50 -1.28 -10.17
C PHE A 83 -3.75 -2.13 -10.38
N LEU A 84 -3.92 -3.16 -9.54
CA LEU A 84 -5.17 -3.92 -9.46
C LEU A 84 -6.22 -3.15 -8.64
N PRO A 85 -7.52 -3.42 -8.83
CA PRO A 85 -8.55 -2.88 -7.96
C PRO A 85 -8.23 -3.15 -6.48
N GLN A 86 -8.26 -2.09 -5.66
CA GLN A 86 -7.94 -2.14 -4.22
C GLN A 86 -6.49 -2.52 -3.87
N MET A 87 -5.60 -2.73 -4.84
CA MET A 87 -4.23 -3.19 -4.60
C MET A 87 -3.50 -2.35 -3.54
N VAL A 88 -3.40 -1.04 -3.77
CA VAL A 88 -2.68 -0.14 -2.85
C VAL A 88 -3.29 -0.17 -1.45
N ARG A 89 -4.62 -0.16 -1.34
CA ARG A 89 -5.32 -0.16 -0.05
C ARG A 89 -5.17 -1.48 0.71
N ARG A 90 -5.07 -2.61 0.00
CA ARG A 90 -4.80 -3.93 0.61
C ARG A 90 -3.36 -4.05 1.08
N ILE A 91 -2.42 -3.61 0.24
CA ILE A 91 -0.99 -3.54 0.60
C ILE A 91 -0.81 -2.67 1.85
N THR A 92 -1.33 -1.44 1.85
CA THR A 92 -1.24 -0.54 3.01
C THR A 92 -1.89 -1.15 4.25
N GLY A 93 -3.02 -1.84 4.08
CA GLY A 93 -3.68 -2.57 5.14
C GLY A 93 -2.80 -3.63 5.80
N GLU A 94 -2.13 -4.47 5.01
CA GLU A 94 -1.23 -5.50 5.52
C GLU A 94 0.06 -4.92 6.09
N LEU A 95 0.61 -3.85 5.50
CA LEU A 95 1.76 -3.12 6.07
C LEU A 95 1.41 -2.56 7.46
N VAL A 96 0.21 -2.01 7.66
CA VAL A 96 -0.22 -1.57 8.99
C VAL A 96 -0.31 -2.75 9.97
N ARG A 97 -0.73 -3.94 9.53
CA ARG A 97 -0.69 -5.15 10.37
C ARG A 97 0.74 -5.54 10.74
N VAL A 98 1.71 -5.35 9.84
CA VAL A 98 3.14 -5.49 10.14
C VAL A 98 3.59 -4.46 11.18
N GLY A 99 3.23 -3.19 11.01
CA GLY A 99 3.54 -2.14 11.98
C GLY A 99 2.89 -2.34 13.36
N ARG A 100 1.82 -3.14 13.43
CA ARG A 100 1.18 -3.59 14.68
C ARG A 100 1.74 -4.91 15.21
N HIS A 101 2.74 -5.49 14.55
CA HIS A 101 3.27 -6.82 14.82
C HIS A 101 2.23 -7.95 14.78
N ALA A 102 1.07 -7.72 14.16
CA ALA A 102 0.05 -8.73 13.93
C ALA A 102 0.41 -9.67 12.76
N THR A 103 1.31 -9.22 11.90
CA THR A 103 1.93 -9.98 10.80
C THR A 103 3.44 -9.74 10.87
N LYS A 104 4.27 -10.77 10.70
CA LYS A 104 5.73 -10.59 10.64
C LYS A 104 6.17 -10.12 9.25
N VAL A 105 7.33 -9.47 9.14
CA VAL A 105 7.88 -9.03 7.85
C VAL A 105 8.08 -10.24 6.91
N GLU A 106 8.63 -11.34 7.41
CA GLU A 106 8.86 -12.55 6.61
C GLU A 106 7.55 -13.16 6.13
N GLU A 107 6.50 -13.08 6.95
CA GLU A 107 5.17 -13.54 6.59
C GLU A 107 4.55 -12.67 5.50
N PHE A 108 4.73 -11.34 5.56
CA PHE A 108 4.33 -10.44 4.48
C PHE A 108 5.01 -10.80 3.15
N VAL A 109 6.32 -11.04 3.18
CA VAL A 109 7.09 -11.46 2.00
C VAL A 109 6.60 -12.80 1.46
N ARG A 110 6.31 -13.77 2.36
CA ARG A 110 5.75 -15.06 1.99
C ARG A 110 4.38 -14.92 1.33
N LEU A 111 3.50 -14.08 1.88
CA LEU A 111 2.19 -13.78 1.30
C LEU A 111 2.32 -13.09 -0.06
N LEU A 112 3.33 -12.23 -0.27
CA LEU A 112 3.56 -11.63 -1.58
C LEU A 112 3.96 -12.68 -2.64
N GLY A 113 4.76 -13.69 -2.27
CA GLY A 113 5.27 -14.70 -3.21
C GLY A 113 4.43 -15.98 -3.38
N GLN A 114 3.57 -16.32 -2.42
CA GLN A 114 2.91 -17.65 -2.37
C GLN A 114 1.42 -17.62 -1.98
N ALA A 115 0.76 -16.47 -2.07
CA ALA A 115 -0.63 -16.35 -1.65
C ALA A 115 -1.66 -16.87 -2.65
N GLN A 116 -2.85 -17.16 -2.10
CA GLN A 116 -4.08 -17.31 -2.86
C GLN A 116 -4.79 -15.94 -3.01
N PRO A 117 -5.73 -15.80 -3.96
CA PRO A 117 -6.55 -14.60 -4.05
C PRO A 117 -7.14 -14.19 -2.71
N GLY A 118 -6.91 -12.94 -2.31
CA GLY A 118 -7.46 -12.38 -1.07
C GLY A 118 -6.75 -12.76 0.23
N SER A 119 -5.57 -13.39 0.20
CA SER A 119 -4.80 -13.64 1.44
C SER A 119 -4.43 -12.36 2.20
N MET A 120 -4.33 -11.21 1.53
CA MET A 120 -4.28 -9.88 2.15
C MET A 120 -5.66 -9.21 2.05
N ALA A 121 -6.59 -9.70 2.89
CA ALA A 121 -8.01 -9.37 2.77
C ALA A 121 -8.36 -7.97 3.28
N TYR A 122 -7.60 -7.43 4.23
CA TYR A 122 -7.94 -6.16 4.88
C TYR A 122 -7.74 -4.99 3.90
N VAL A 123 -8.78 -4.18 3.72
CA VAL A 123 -8.76 -3.04 2.81
C VAL A 123 -8.70 -1.76 3.64
N ALA A 124 -7.56 -1.06 3.63
CA ALA A 124 -7.43 0.23 4.30
C ALA A 124 -8.51 1.22 3.80
N PRO A 125 -9.00 2.18 4.60
CA PRO A 125 -10.02 3.15 4.17
C PRO A 125 -9.68 3.90 2.87
N ALA A 126 -10.70 4.26 2.06
CA ALA A 126 -10.44 4.90 0.76
C ALA A 126 -9.90 6.33 0.88
N HIS A 127 -10.30 7.05 1.93
CA HIS A 127 -10.05 8.47 2.08
C HIS A 127 -8.59 8.83 2.35
N GLY A 128 -7.73 7.86 2.67
CA GLY A 128 -6.29 8.08 2.80
C GLY A 128 -5.51 8.00 1.48
N LEU A 129 -6.13 7.49 0.40
CA LEU A 129 -5.47 7.25 -0.87
C LEU A 129 -5.60 8.44 -1.82
N CYS A 130 -4.48 8.87 -2.40
CA CYS A 130 -4.39 9.92 -3.40
C CYS A 130 -3.58 9.46 -4.62
N LEU A 131 -4.04 9.81 -5.83
CA LEU A 131 -3.24 9.69 -7.05
C LEU A 131 -2.33 10.93 -7.15
N GLU A 132 -1.04 10.76 -6.92
CA GLU A 132 -0.09 11.89 -6.88
C GLU A 132 0.49 12.23 -8.26
N ARG A 133 0.75 11.20 -9.09
CA ARG A 133 1.43 11.40 -10.37
C ARG A 133 1.09 10.31 -11.37
N VAL A 134 0.94 10.72 -12.62
CA VAL A 134 0.88 9.84 -13.80
C VAL A 134 2.03 10.25 -14.71
N TRP A 135 2.78 9.27 -15.21
CA TRP A 135 3.85 9.48 -16.16
C TRP A 135 3.33 9.28 -17.57
N TYR A 136 3.74 10.16 -18.48
CA TYR A 136 3.44 10.07 -19.90
C TYR A 136 4.75 10.14 -20.67
N ASP A 137 4.80 9.46 -21.80
CA ASP A 137 5.94 9.52 -22.70
C ASP A 137 6.07 10.92 -23.31
N GLU A 138 7.30 11.27 -23.69
CA GLU A 138 7.60 12.52 -24.35
C GLU A 138 6.82 12.63 -25.68
N GLY A 139 6.00 13.67 -25.81
CA GLY A 139 5.13 13.86 -26.98
C GLY A 139 3.68 13.35 -26.82
N TYR A 140 3.29 12.88 -25.63
CA TYR A 140 1.87 12.61 -25.35
C TYR A 140 1.03 13.90 -25.47
N VAL A 141 0.00 13.86 -26.32
CA VAL A 141 -0.99 14.93 -26.46
C VAL A 141 -2.30 14.42 -25.87
N ALA A 142 -2.82 15.14 -24.88
CA ALA A 142 -4.04 14.79 -24.13
C ALA A 142 -5.33 15.03 -24.92
#